data_AF-A0A2Z5PT40-F1
#
_entry.id   AF-A0A2Z5PT40-F1
#
_cell.length_a   1.000
_cell.length_b   1.000
_cell.length_c   1.000
_cell.angle_alpha   90.00
_cell.angle_beta   90.00
_cell.angle_gamma   90.00
#
_symmetry.space_group_name_H-M   'P 1'
#
loop_
_entity.id
_entity.type
_entity.pdbx_description
1 polymer ?
#
loop_
_entity_poly.entity_id
_entity_poly.type
_entity_poly.pdbx_seq_one_letter_code
_entity_poly.pdbx_strand_id
1 'polypeptide(L)' 'MKFHYIIQRGTIPESYGVANGKNELIRLSELVKDEKCSLKVLSRPDFLKIKRRIDMKTNRKRERTFKIERIDYVNA' A
#
# COMPACT_ATOMS: atom_id res chain seq x y z
N MET A 1 1.76 13.84 -16.65
CA MET A 1 1.18 12.50 -16.94
C MET A 1 1.22 11.71 -15.63
N LYS A 2 0.09 11.17 -15.15
CA LYS A 2 0.06 10.47 -13.86
C LYS A 2 0.34 8.98 -14.03
N PHE A 3 1.15 8.42 -13.13
CA PHE A 3 1.51 7.00 -13.13
C PHE A 3 1.00 6.34 -11.85
N HIS A 4 0.24 5.26 -12.01
CA HIS A 4 -0.23 4.47 -10.89
C HIS A 4 0.80 3.38 -10.61
N TYR A 5 1.28 3.28 -9.37
CA TYR A 5 2.30 2.31 -9.00
C TYR A 5 1.94 1.56 -7.73
N ILE A 6 2.54 0.41 -7.57
CA ILE A 6 2.54 -0.36 -6.33
C ILE A 6 3.99 -0.60 -5.89
N ILE A 7 4.16 -0.73 -4.57
CA ILE A 7 5.40 -1.16 -3.96
C ILE A 7 5.19 -2.58 -3.48
N GLN A 8 6.07 -3.49 -3.91
CA GLN A 8 6.02 -4.90 -3.56
C GLN A 8 7.28 -5.30 -2.81
N ARG A 9 7.14 -6.20 -1.84
CA ARG A 9 8.26 -6.92 -1.25
C ARG A 9 8.13 -8.38 -1.67
N GLY A 10 8.91 -8.78 -2.67
CA GLY A 10 8.70 -10.06 -3.36
C GLY A 10 7.36 -10.08 -4.10
N THR A 11 6.47 -11.01 -3.75
CA THR A 11 5.13 -11.15 -4.35
C THR A 11 4.04 -10.38 -3.60
N ILE A 12 4.35 -9.85 -2.41
CA ILE A 12 3.36 -9.23 -1.53
C ILE A 12 3.28 -7.73 -1.84
N PRO A 13 2.09 -7.20 -2.22
CA PRO A 13 1.90 -5.76 -2.38
C PRO A 13 1.78 -5.10 -1.00
N GLU A 14 2.72 -4.22 -0.68
CA GLU A 14 2.82 -3.55 0.62
C GLU A 14 2.15 -2.17 0.60
N SER A 15 2.36 -1.42 -0.48
CA SER A 15 1.85 -0.05 -0.61
C SER A 15 1.49 0.29 -2.06
N TYR A 16 0.77 1.39 -2.24
CA TYR A 16 0.36 1.91 -3.55
C TYR A 16 0.46 3.43 -3.57
N GLY A 17 0.61 4.01 -4.76
CA GLY A 17 0.63 5.46 -4.92
C GLY A 17 0.42 5.93 -6.36
N VAL A 18 0.42 7.25 -6.52
CA VAL A 18 0.30 7.90 -7.83
C VAL A 18 1.39 8.94 -7.95
N ALA A 19 2.25 8.81 -8.96
CA ALA A 19 3.28 9.78 -9.27
C ALA A 19 2.81 10.74 -10.37
N ASN A 20 3.17 12.01 -10.27
CA ASN A 20 2.77 13.08 -11.20
C ASN A 20 3.64 13.15 -12.46
N GLY A 21 4.78 12.44 -12.47
CA GLY A 21 5.70 12.41 -13.60
C GLY A 21 6.75 11.29 -13.49
N LYS A 22 7.54 11.14 -14.56
CA LYS A 22 8.58 10.10 -14.64
C LYS A 22 9.71 10.31 -13.64
N ASN A 23 10.09 11.57 -13.37
CA ASN A 23 11.17 11.88 -12.43
C ASN A 23 10.81 11.45 -11.00
N GLU A 24 9.54 11.62 -10.61
CA GLU A 24 9.04 11.16 -9.31
C GLU A 24 9.07 9.63 -9.19
N LEU A 25 8.70 8.90 -10.26
CA LEU A 25 8.83 7.45 -10.31
C LEU A 25 10.28 6.97 -10.17
N ILE A 26 11.23 7.63 -10.83
CA ILE A 26 12.65 7.27 -10.75
C ILE A 26 13.15 7.43 -9.32
N ARG A 27 12.89 8.59 -8.71
CA ARG A 27 13.26 8.87 -7.32
C ARG A 27 12.65 7.85 -6.35
N LEU A 28 11.37 7.52 -6.53
CA LEU A 28 10.71 6.48 -5.72
C LEU A 28 11.32 5.10 -5.94
N SER A 29 11.67 4.77 -7.19
CA SER A 29 12.31 3.50 -7.52
C SER A 29 13.69 3.34 -6.90
N GLU A 30 14.44 4.43 -6.73
CA GLU A 30 15.72 4.43 -6.04
C GLU A 30 15.52 4.19 -4.55
N LEU A 31 14.62 4.95 -3.91
CA LEU A 31 14.30 4.82 -2.49
C LEU A 31 13.85 3.42 -2.09
N VAL A 32 12.96 2.79 -2.88
CA VAL A 32 12.44 1.46 -2.52
C VAL A 32 13.44 0.34 -2.70
N LYS A 33 14.48 0.51 -3.54
CA LYS A 33 15.53 -0.50 -3.75
C LYS A 33 16.34 -0.72 -2.48
N ASP A 34 16.64 0.36 -1.75
CA ASP A 34 17.37 0.31 -0.49
C ASP A 34 16.60 -0.50 0.57
N GLU A 35 15.27 -0.48 0.51
CA GLU A 35 14.38 -1.23 1.41
C GLU A 35 14.06 -2.67 0.95
N LYS A 36 14.77 -3.18 -0.06
CA LYS A 36 14.51 -4.50 -0.71
C LYS A 36 13.08 -4.62 -1.26
N CYS A 37 12.50 -3.51 -1.69
CA CYS A 37 11.19 -3.45 -2.31
C CYS A 37 11.34 -3.15 -3.82
N SER A 38 10.33 -3.51 -4.59
CA SER A 38 10.25 -3.21 -6.03
C SER A 38 9.07 -2.30 -6.31
N LEU A 39 9.28 -1.32 -7.19
CA LEU A 39 8.22 -0.45 -7.69
C LEU A 39 7.72 -0.99 -9.03
N LYS A 40 6.41 -1.19 -9.14
CA LYS A 40 5.76 -1.64 -10.37
C LYS A 40 4.70 -0.65 -10.80
N VAL A 41 4.86 -0.09 -12.01
CA VAL A 41 3.85 0.75 -12.65
C VAL A 41 2.78 -0.14 -13.29
N LEU A 42 1.52 0.22 -13.12
CA LEU A 42 0.38 -0.58 -13.55
C LEU A 42 -0.62 0.24 -14.36
N SER A 43 -1.43 -0.49 -15.12
CA SER A 43 -2.67 0.05 -15.66
C SER A 43 -3.60 0.48 -14.52
N ARG A 44 -4.47 1.48 -14.77
CA ARG A 44 -5.44 1.95 -13.77
C ARG A 44 -6.36 0.82 -13.26
N PRO A 45 -6.91 -0.08 -14.11
CA PRO A 45 -7.73 -1.20 -13.64
C PRO A 45 -6.99 -2.13 -12.66
N ASP A 46 -5.74 -2.49 -12.97
CA ASP A 46 -4.97 -3.42 -12.13
C ASP A 46 -4.54 -2.77 -10.82
N PHE A 47 -4.15 -1.49 -10.88
CA PHE A 47 -3.88 -0.69 -9.69
C PHE A 47 -5.08 -0.67 -8.73
N LEU A 48 -6.29 -0.43 -9.23
CA LEU A 48 -7.49 -0.38 -8.39
C LEU A 48 -7.80 -1.71 -7.71
N LYS A 49 -7.59 -2.84 -8.39
CA LYS A 49 -7.75 -4.18 -7.81
C LYS A 49 -6.80 -4.39 -6.62
N ILE A 50 -5.53 -3.99 -6.77
CA ILE A 50 -4.51 -4.17 -5.72
C ILE A 50 -4.72 -3.18 -4.58
N LYS A 51 -5.03 -1.91 -4.88
CA LYS A 51 -5.42 -0.90 -3.89
C LYS A 51 -6.52 -1.41 -2.97
N ARG A 52 -7.61 -1.93 -3.53
CA ARG A 52 -8.73 -2.49 -2.75
C ARG A 52 -8.30 -3.63 -1.82
N ARG A 53 -7.38 -4.50 -2.28
CA ARG A 53 -6.84 -5.59 -1.43
C ARG A 53 -6.03 -5.06 -0.25
N ILE A 54 -5.17 -4.07 -0.48
CA ILE A 54 -4.39 -3.42 0.59
C ILE A 54 -5.34 -2.72 1.57
N ASP A 55 -6.29 -1.94 1.08
CA ASP A 55 -7.27 -1.24 1.91
C ASP A 55 -8.09 -2.21 2.78
N MET A 56 -8.54 -3.34 2.22
CA MET A 56 -9.23 -4.39 2.98
C MET A 56 -8.35 -5.01 4.08
N LYS A 57 -7.06 -5.24 3.82
CA LYS A 57 -6.10 -5.74 4.83
C LYS A 57 -5.95 -4.73 5.97
N THR A 58 -5.84 -3.44 5.64
CA THR A 58 -5.76 -2.35 6.61
C THR A 58 -7.04 -2.23 7.43
N ASN A 59 -8.21 -2.32 6.79
CA ASN A 59 -9.50 -2.26 7.49
C ASN A 59 -9.67 -3.45 8.45
N ARG A 60 -9.36 -4.68 8.03
CA ARG A 60 -9.38 -5.86 8.91
C ARG A 60 -8.44 -5.70 10.12
N LYS A 61 -7.27 -5.10 9.93
CA LYS A 61 -6.36 -4.78 11.05
C LYS A 61 -6.99 -3.77 12.00
N ARG A 62 -7.54 -2.66 11.47
CA ARG A 62 -8.24 -1.64 12.27
C ARG A 62 -9.41 -2.23 13.05
N GLU A 63 -10.27 -3.03 12.42
CA GLU A 63 -11.38 -3.71 13.09
C GLU A 63 -10.92 -4.58 14.26
N ARG A 64 -9.80 -5.32 14.10
CA ARG A 64 -9.22 -6.11 15.20
C ARG A 64 -8.72 -5.22 16.33
N THR A 65 -7.97 -4.15 16.03
CA THR A 65 -7.46 -3.22 17.04
C THR A 65 -8.60 -2.56 17.80
N PHE A 66 -9.60 -2.01 17.11
CA PHE A 66 -10.75 -1.37 17.76
C PHE A 66 -11.63 -2.34 18.54
N LYS A 67 -11.72 -3.62 18.13
CA LYS A 67 -12.41 -4.65 18.91
C LYS A 67 -11.68 -4.97 20.21
N ILE A 68 -10.35 -4.98 20.20
CA ILE A 68 -9.52 -5.21 21.40
C ILE A 68 -9.64 -4.02 22.35
N GLU A 69 -9.45 -2.78 21.87
CA GLU A 69 -9.60 -1.58 22.70
C GLU A 69 -11.01 -1.47 23.32
N ARG A 70 -12.07 -1.78 22.56
CA ARG A 70 -13.44 -1.79 23.10
C ARG A 70 -13.67 -2.83 24.19
N ILE A 71 -12.94 -3.95 24.21
CA ILE A 71 -13.06 -4.93 25.30
C ILE A 71 -12.37 -4.40 26.56
N ASP A 72 -11.21 -3.75 26.40
CA ASP A 72 -10.45 -3.22 27.53
C ASP A 72 -11.20 -2.08 28.26
N TYR A 73 -11.97 -1.24 27.55
CA TYR A 73 -12.79 -0.18 28.17
C TYR A 73 -14.13 -0.64 28.76
N VAL A 74 -14.62 -1.84 28.45
CA VAL A 74 -15.90 -2.34 28.96
C VAL A 74 -15.72 -3.23 30.20
N ASN A 75 -14.50 -3.71 30.44
CA ASN A 75 -14.13 -4.51 31.61
C ASN A 75 -13.29 -3.75 32.65
N ALA A 76 -13.21 -2.42 32.58
CA ALA A 76 -12.55 -1.56 33.57
C ALA A 76 -13.55 -0.83 34.46
#